data_AF-A0A1G1ZSM9-F1
#
_entry.id   AF-A0A1G1ZSM9-F1
#
_cell.length_a   1.000
_cell.length_b   1.000
_cell.length_c   1.000
_cell.angle_alpha   90.00
_cell.angle_beta   90.00
_cell.angle_gamma   90.00
#
_symmetry.space_group_name_H-M   'P 1'
#
loop_
_entity.id
_entity.type
_entity.pdbx_description
1 polymer ?
#
loop_
_entity_poly.entity_id
_entity_poly.type
_entity_poly.pdbx_seq_one_letter_code
_entity_poly.pdbx_strand_id
1 'polypeptide(L)'
;MKYFYFFIKNNRSGQSLIEMIVAMSIGILMIGTATSALFLILRSSQLSGNNQIASALNVSLSDNLTSVIEGSWNNIYGLTKGMNYFIATSSGQLVVQSGQEQISVNNIIFTRSFIVENVQRDSGGGIGAGADDPSTQKIILTTSWPIAGSNSVVSSARYVTRWRNLVFRQTDWSGGSGQEGPVSELNTRFASATSVNTNTSGSLKPAIGTCSGASENCVLISSVFDTGSASGAGFNTLLWQGTQTGGNVRFRIATSDNSGGPWIYSDPLVAIGPNTQLRISQLQHNNDRYVRYKIILDGDTNSLTINDVILNWSP
;
A
#
# COMPACT_ATOMS: atom_id res chain seq x y z
N MET A 1 7.54 56.11 -37.20
CA MET A 1 8.11 57.33 -37.83
C MET A 1 8.16 58.46 -36.79
N LYS A 2 9.31 58.65 -36.15
CA LYS A 2 9.73 59.90 -35.49
C LYS A 2 11.24 59.79 -35.30
N TYR A 3 11.96 60.52 -36.15
CA TYR A 3 13.43 60.52 -36.22
C TYR A 3 13.98 61.18 -34.95
N PHE A 4 14.83 60.46 -34.22
CA PHE A 4 15.63 61.02 -33.13
C PHE A 4 16.86 61.68 -33.75
N TYR A 5 16.77 62.98 -34.03
CA TYR A 5 17.87 63.78 -34.61
C TYR A 5 18.77 64.27 -33.47
N PHE A 6 19.97 63.71 -33.35
CA PHE A 6 20.98 64.24 -32.42
C PHE A 6 21.80 65.31 -33.15
N PHE A 7 21.55 66.59 -32.80
CA PHE A 7 22.21 67.76 -33.39
C PHE A 7 23.51 68.03 -32.62
N ILE A 8 24.67 67.72 -33.21
CA ILE A 8 25.98 68.15 -32.69
C ILE A 8 26.49 69.30 -33.57
N LYS A 9 26.43 70.54 -33.06
CA LYS A 9 27.39 71.59 -33.41
C LYS A 9 27.38 72.76 -32.42
N ASN A 10 28.37 72.82 -31.53
CA ASN A 10 29.16 74.02 -31.20
C ASN A 10 30.34 73.65 -30.29
N ASN A 11 31.55 74.03 -30.69
CA ASN A 11 32.82 73.72 -30.00
C ASN A 11 32.83 74.24 -28.56
N ARG A 12 32.53 73.35 -27.61
CA ARG A 12 32.94 73.48 -26.21
C ARG A 12 33.79 72.27 -25.85
N SER A 13 35.05 72.50 -25.51
CA SER A 13 36.12 71.51 -25.24
C SER A 13 35.89 70.57 -24.04
N GLY A 14 34.65 70.43 -23.56
CA GLY A 14 34.23 69.49 -22.51
C GLY A 14 33.02 68.60 -22.86
N GLN A 15 32.31 68.85 -23.98
CA GLN A 15 31.10 68.07 -24.34
C GLN A 15 31.43 66.70 -24.97
N SER A 16 32.51 66.57 -25.72
CA SER A 16 32.94 65.28 -26.29
C SER A 16 33.41 64.29 -25.22
N LEU A 17 34.03 64.79 -24.14
CA LEU A 17 34.49 63.96 -23.03
C LEU A 17 33.30 63.33 -22.29
N ILE A 18 32.25 64.11 -22.01
CA ILE A 18 31.09 63.59 -21.30
C ILE A 18 30.28 62.60 -22.15
N GLU A 19 30.21 62.80 -23.45
CA GLU A 19 29.55 61.87 -24.38
C GLU A 19 30.27 60.53 -24.45
N MET A 20 31.61 60.53 -24.46
CA MET A 20 32.41 59.31 -24.40
C MET A 20 32.21 58.57 -23.07
N ILE A 21 32.19 59.29 -21.94
CA ILE A 21 31.96 58.68 -20.61
C ILE A 21 30.56 58.07 -20.53
N VAL A 22 29.53 58.76 -21.04
CA VAL A 22 28.16 58.23 -21.07
C VAL A 22 28.07 57.01 -21.98
N ALA A 23 28.65 57.06 -23.17
CA ALA A 23 28.67 55.93 -24.10
C ALA A 23 29.38 54.71 -23.51
N MET A 24 30.52 54.91 -22.85
CA MET A 24 31.24 53.85 -22.14
C MET A 24 30.44 53.31 -20.96
N SER A 25 29.77 54.17 -20.20
CA SER A 25 28.94 53.77 -19.06
C SER A 25 27.78 52.88 -19.51
N ILE A 26 27.09 53.27 -20.59
CA ILE A 26 26.01 52.48 -21.19
C ILE A 26 26.57 51.18 -21.77
N GLY A 27 27.72 51.22 -22.43
CA GLY A 27 28.39 50.02 -22.98
C GLY A 27 28.74 49.00 -21.90
N ILE A 28 29.31 49.44 -20.78
CA ILE A 28 29.63 48.58 -19.62
C ILE A 28 28.34 48.01 -19.02
N LEU A 29 27.30 48.83 -18.86
CA LEU A 29 25.99 48.37 -18.38
C LEU A 29 25.37 47.30 -19.29
N MET A 30 25.44 47.47 -20.61
CA MET A 30 24.91 46.48 -21.55
C MET A 30 25.71 45.17 -21.53
N ILE A 31 27.05 45.25 -21.53
CA ILE A 31 27.89 44.04 -21.48
C ILE A 31 27.72 43.33 -20.14
N GLY A 32 27.64 44.07 -19.03
CA GLY A 32 27.40 43.52 -17.70
C GLY A 32 26.05 42.81 -17.58
N THR A 33 24.99 43.40 -18.15
CA THR A 33 23.65 42.77 -18.14
C THR A 33 23.60 41.56 -19.07
N ALA A 34 24.21 41.61 -20.25
CA ALA A 34 24.25 40.49 -21.20
C ALA A 34 25.01 39.26 -20.65
N THR A 35 26.19 39.49 -20.08
CA THR A 35 27.00 38.41 -19.47
C THR A 35 26.30 37.76 -18.28
N SER A 36 25.67 38.58 -17.43
CA SER A 36 24.86 38.08 -16.30
C SER A 36 23.66 37.27 -16.77
N ALA A 37 22.96 37.72 -17.82
CA ALA A 37 21.82 37.00 -18.40
C ALA A 37 22.24 35.64 -19.00
N LEU A 38 23.33 35.60 -19.75
CA LEU A 38 23.86 34.35 -20.30
C LEU A 38 24.22 33.34 -19.22
N PHE A 39 24.85 33.79 -18.14
CA PHE A 39 25.19 32.94 -17.01
C PHE A 39 23.93 32.33 -16.35
N LEU A 40 22.89 33.15 -16.14
CA LEU A 40 21.61 32.68 -15.60
C LEU A 40 20.92 31.68 -16.54
N ILE A 41 20.92 31.93 -17.85
CA ILE A 41 20.31 31.05 -18.85
C ILE A 41 21.02 29.69 -18.88
N LEU A 42 22.36 29.67 -18.88
CA LEU A 42 23.13 28.42 -18.87
C LEU A 42 22.87 27.62 -17.58
N ARG A 43 22.86 28.30 -16.42
CA ARG A 43 22.54 27.66 -15.14
C ARG A 43 21.11 27.12 -15.11
N SER A 44 20.15 27.88 -15.64
CA SER A 44 18.75 27.46 -15.74
C SER A 44 18.58 26.26 -16.67
N SER A 45 19.27 26.26 -17.81
CA SER A 45 19.26 25.15 -18.77
C SER A 45 19.85 23.88 -18.15
N GLN A 46 21.00 24.00 -17.48
CA GLN A 46 21.63 22.88 -16.77
C GLN A 46 20.72 22.34 -15.65
N LEU A 47 20.12 23.22 -14.85
CA LEU A 47 19.19 22.83 -13.79
C LEU A 47 17.96 22.12 -14.36
N SER A 48 17.40 22.64 -15.45
CA SER A 48 16.25 22.01 -16.15
C SER A 48 16.61 20.63 -16.68
N GLY A 49 17.78 20.47 -17.32
CA GLY A 49 18.27 19.17 -17.79
C GLY A 49 18.47 18.18 -16.64
N ASN A 50 19.09 18.61 -15.55
CA ASN A 50 19.29 17.75 -14.37
C ASN A 50 17.97 17.38 -13.68
N ASN A 51 16.99 18.29 -13.63
CA ASN A 51 15.65 18.01 -13.12
C ASN A 51 14.95 16.93 -13.95
N GLN A 52 15.09 16.97 -15.29
CA GLN A 52 14.52 15.95 -16.17
C GLN A 52 15.17 14.58 -15.93
N ILE A 53 16.50 14.53 -15.81
CA ILE A 53 17.23 13.30 -15.49
C ILE A 53 16.81 12.75 -14.12
N ALA A 54 16.78 13.58 -13.08
CA ALA A 54 16.36 13.18 -11.75
C ALA A 54 14.91 12.66 -11.71
N SER A 55 14.01 13.29 -12.47
CA SER A 55 12.63 12.84 -12.61
C SER A 55 12.54 11.48 -13.31
N ALA A 56 13.32 11.27 -14.38
CA ALA A 56 13.40 9.98 -15.07
C ALA A 56 13.96 8.87 -14.16
N LEU A 57 14.96 9.18 -13.32
CA LEU A 57 15.50 8.25 -12.32
C LEU A 57 14.46 7.86 -11.26
N ASN A 58 13.63 8.81 -10.81
CA ASN A 58 12.50 8.52 -9.90
C ASN A 58 11.44 7.63 -10.57
N VAL A 59 11.12 7.86 -11.85
CA VAL A 59 10.19 6.99 -12.60
C VAL A 59 10.75 5.57 -12.68
N SER A 60 12.01 5.41 -13.09
CA SER A 60 12.66 4.10 -13.15
C SER A 60 12.69 3.40 -11.78
N LEU A 61 13.00 4.11 -10.70
CA LEU A 61 12.96 3.55 -9.34
C LEU A 61 11.54 3.14 -8.94
N SER A 62 10.54 3.94 -9.32
CA SER A 62 9.13 3.64 -9.09
C SER A 62 8.67 2.39 -9.84
N ASP A 63 9.14 2.16 -11.06
CA ASP A 63 8.80 0.97 -11.86
C ASP A 63 9.42 -0.30 -11.24
N ASN A 64 10.69 -0.24 -10.87
CA ASN A 64 11.36 -1.31 -10.14
C ASN A 64 10.66 -1.63 -8.82
N LEU A 65 10.19 -0.60 -8.12
CA LEU A 65 9.47 -0.74 -6.86
C LEU A 65 8.11 -1.41 -7.05
N THR A 66 7.39 -1.08 -8.12
CA THR A 66 6.15 -1.78 -8.48
C THR A 66 6.42 -3.27 -8.67
N SER A 67 7.50 -3.65 -9.36
CA SER A 67 7.86 -5.07 -9.51
C SER A 67 8.13 -5.77 -8.17
N VAL A 68 8.83 -5.11 -7.24
CA VAL A 68 9.08 -5.65 -5.89
C VAL A 68 7.78 -5.82 -5.08
N ILE A 69 6.87 -4.84 -5.16
CA ILE A 69 5.55 -4.87 -4.52
C ILE A 69 4.69 -6.00 -5.11
N GLU A 70 4.75 -6.18 -6.43
CA GLU A 70 4.07 -7.26 -7.13
C GLU A 70 4.62 -8.64 -6.74
N GLY A 71 5.90 -8.74 -6.41
CA GLY A 71 6.47 -9.97 -5.86
C GLY A 71 5.84 -10.36 -4.52
N SER A 72 5.88 -9.45 -3.55
CA SER A 72 5.29 -9.65 -2.21
C SER A 72 5.07 -8.30 -1.52
N TRP A 73 3.86 -8.07 -1.01
CA TRP A 73 3.52 -6.86 -0.23
C TRP A 73 4.44 -6.68 0.98
N ASN A 74 4.81 -7.80 1.61
CA ASN A 74 5.64 -7.81 2.81
C ASN A 74 7.07 -7.30 2.57
N ASN A 75 7.56 -7.30 1.32
CA ASN A 75 8.86 -6.71 0.96
C ASN A 75 8.91 -5.20 1.24
N ILE A 76 7.76 -4.52 1.24
CA ILE A 76 7.63 -3.09 1.53
C ILE A 76 7.04 -2.86 2.91
N TYR A 77 6.01 -3.63 3.28
CA TYR A 77 5.33 -3.44 4.56
C TYR A 77 6.26 -3.68 5.75
N GLY A 78 7.14 -4.70 5.69
CA GLY A 78 8.06 -5.05 6.77
C GLY A 78 9.25 -4.10 6.96
N LEU A 79 9.43 -3.12 6.07
CA LEU A 79 10.53 -2.16 6.17
C LEU A 79 10.33 -1.18 7.33
N THR A 80 11.44 -0.78 7.94
CA THR A 80 11.44 0.25 9.00
C THR A 80 11.03 1.60 8.40
N LYS A 81 9.95 2.18 8.92
CA LYS A 81 9.38 3.41 8.37
C LYS A 81 10.32 4.59 8.57
N GLY A 82 10.35 5.50 7.59
CA GLY A 82 11.20 6.69 7.59
C GLY A 82 12.68 6.47 7.26
N MET A 83 13.12 5.22 7.08
CA MET A 83 14.50 4.92 6.68
C MET A 83 14.67 4.97 5.16
N ASN A 84 15.86 5.38 4.71
CA ASN A 84 16.21 5.37 3.29
C ASN A 84 16.49 3.95 2.80
N TYR A 85 15.90 3.61 1.66
CA TYR A 85 16.11 2.37 0.94
C TYR A 85 16.35 2.64 -0.55
N PHE A 86 16.93 1.67 -1.23
CA PHE A 86 17.03 1.65 -2.69
C PHE A 86 16.79 0.22 -3.21
N ILE A 87 16.67 0.08 -4.52
CA ILE A 87 16.46 -1.23 -5.16
C ILE A 87 17.74 -1.62 -5.87
N ALA A 88 18.28 -2.78 -5.51
CA ALA A 88 19.43 -3.38 -6.15
C ALA A 88 19.04 -4.69 -6.83
N THR A 89 19.86 -5.16 -7.75
CA THR A 89 19.74 -6.51 -8.29
C THR A 89 20.67 -7.44 -7.52
N SER A 90 20.11 -8.46 -6.88
CA SER A 90 20.86 -9.56 -6.25
C SER A 90 20.44 -10.87 -6.87
N SER A 91 21.39 -11.67 -7.37
CA SER A 91 21.12 -12.98 -7.99
C SER A 91 20.03 -12.94 -9.09
N GLY A 92 19.96 -11.86 -9.87
CA GLY A 92 18.97 -11.69 -10.94
C GLY A 92 17.57 -11.27 -10.48
N GLN A 93 17.38 -10.96 -9.20
CA GLN A 93 16.12 -10.48 -8.63
C GLN A 93 16.27 -9.06 -8.08
N LEU A 94 15.22 -8.26 -8.18
CA LEU A 94 15.16 -6.95 -7.54
C LEU A 94 14.92 -7.13 -6.04
N VAL A 95 15.80 -6.56 -5.23
CA VAL A 95 15.76 -6.63 -3.77
C VAL A 95 15.87 -5.24 -3.17
N VAL A 96 15.17 -5.02 -2.07
CA VAL A 96 15.27 -3.78 -1.30
C VAL A 96 16.52 -3.82 -0.43
N GLN A 97 17.31 -2.75 -0.45
CA GLN A 97 18.50 -2.57 0.38
C GLN A 97 18.42 -1.26 1.15
N SER A 98 18.94 -1.25 2.38
CA SER A 98 19.03 -0.04 3.20
C SER A 98 20.10 0.91 2.67
N GLY A 99 19.81 2.21 2.66
CA GLY A 99 20.73 3.26 2.26
C GLY A 99 20.25 4.02 1.02
N GLN A 100 21.21 4.54 0.25
CA GLN A 100 20.98 5.33 -0.94
C GLN A 100 21.83 4.79 -2.08
N GLU A 101 21.34 4.90 -3.31
CA GLU A 101 22.05 4.50 -4.52
C GLU A 101 22.66 5.71 -5.20
N GLN A 102 23.91 5.58 -5.67
CA GLN A 102 24.57 6.60 -6.47
C GLN A 102 24.63 6.17 -7.94
N ILE A 103 24.23 7.08 -8.83
CA ILE A 103 24.22 6.88 -10.27
C ILE A 103 24.92 8.05 -10.95
N SER A 104 25.94 7.76 -11.73
CA SER A 104 26.64 8.78 -12.51
C SER A 104 26.00 8.93 -13.89
N VAL A 105 25.55 10.13 -14.23
CA VAL A 105 25.03 10.49 -15.56
C VAL A 105 25.70 11.78 -15.99
N ASN A 106 26.35 11.79 -17.17
CA ASN A 106 27.05 12.96 -17.71
C ASN A 106 28.05 13.59 -16.70
N ASN A 107 28.83 12.75 -16.01
CA ASN A 107 29.79 13.17 -14.96
C ASN A 107 29.18 13.83 -13.72
N ILE A 108 27.86 13.76 -13.53
CA ILE A 108 27.16 14.22 -12.32
C ILE A 108 26.70 12.99 -11.54
N ILE A 109 27.00 12.95 -10.25
CA ILE A 109 26.55 11.88 -9.35
C ILE A 109 25.18 12.26 -8.79
N PHE A 110 24.17 11.50 -9.18
CA PHE A 110 22.84 11.54 -8.60
C PHE A 110 22.77 10.53 -7.45
N THR A 111 22.17 10.93 -6.33
CA THR A 111 21.89 10.05 -5.20
C THR A 111 20.38 9.86 -5.09
N ARG A 112 19.89 8.63 -5.22
CA ARG A 112 18.47 8.31 -5.15
C ARG A 112 18.15 7.32 -4.02
N SER A 113 16.98 7.47 -3.43
CA SER A 113 16.42 6.56 -2.44
C SER A 113 14.90 6.67 -2.42
N PHE A 114 14.26 5.76 -1.70
CA PHE A 114 12.88 5.87 -1.29
C PHE A 114 12.75 5.65 0.21
N ILE A 115 11.73 6.25 0.81
CA ILE A 115 11.32 5.98 2.19
C ILE A 115 9.88 5.46 2.19
N VAL A 116 9.55 4.65 3.19
CA VAL A 116 8.19 4.13 3.39
C VAL A 116 7.61 4.74 4.66
N GLU A 117 6.39 5.24 4.57
CA GLU A 117 5.63 5.80 5.68
C GLU A 117 4.29 5.07 5.81
N ASN A 118 3.84 4.92 7.06
CA ASN A 118 2.51 4.43 7.35
C ASN A 118 1.44 5.41 6.86
N VAL A 119 0.30 4.87 6.47
CA VAL A 119 -0.86 5.65 6.04
C VAL A 119 -1.94 5.47 7.08
N GLN A 120 -2.47 6.58 7.56
CA GLN A 120 -3.57 6.59 8.51
C GLN A 120 -4.87 6.97 7.81
N ARG A 121 -5.99 6.44 8.32
CA ARG A 121 -7.33 6.79 7.87
C ARG A 121 -8.18 7.40 8.98
N ASP A 122 -8.93 8.43 8.62
CA ASP A 122 -9.94 9.02 9.48
C ASP A 122 -11.19 8.11 9.59
N SER A 123 -12.14 8.49 10.45
CA SER A 123 -13.39 7.75 10.64
C SER A 123 -14.29 7.71 9.39
N GLY A 124 -14.08 8.61 8.42
CA GLY A 124 -14.77 8.63 7.13
C GLY A 124 -14.09 7.77 6.06
N GLY A 125 -12.95 7.14 6.38
CA GLY A 125 -12.16 6.33 5.46
C GLY A 125 -11.22 7.14 4.55
N GLY A 126 -11.12 8.46 4.74
CA GLY A 126 -10.17 9.33 4.05
C GLY A 126 -8.75 9.14 4.58
N ILE A 127 -7.74 9.49 3.78
CA ILE A 127 -6.33 9.52 4.24
C ILE A 127 -6.15 10.75 5.13
N GLY A 128 -5.77 10.55 6.39
CA GLY A 128 -5.68 11.61 7.38
C GLY A 128 -5.25 11.09 8.75
N ALA A 129 -5.28 11.94 9.78
CA ALA A 129 -4.93 11.53 11.14
C ALA A 129 -6.00 10.58 11.70
N GLY A 130 -5.63 9.35 11.99
CA GLY A 130 -6.54 8.34 12.51
C GLY A 130 -5.89 6.97 12.68
N ALA A 131 -6.65 5.90 12.46
CA ALA A 131 -6.17 4.54 12.61
C ALA A 131 -5.19 4.18 11.47
N ASP A 132 -4.13 3.43 11.79
CA ASP A 132 -3.21 2.92 10.78
C ASP A 132 -3.97 2.03 9.78
N ASP A 133 -3.64 2.15 8.50
CA ASP A 133 -4.15 1.31 7.42
C ASP A 133 -3.04 0.36 6.97
N PRO A 134 -3.03 -0.90 7.47
CA PRO A 134 -1.96 -1.84 7.16
C PRO A 134 -1.93 -2.27 5.69
N SER A 135 -3.01 -2.04 4.94
CA SER A 135 -3.10 -2.37 3.52
C SER A 135 -2.64 -1.26 2.59
N THR A 136 -2.30 -0.08 3.13
CA THR A 136 -1.84 1.06 2.34
C THR A 136 -0.53 1.61 2.92
N GLN A 137 0.43 1.93 2.06
CA GLN A 137 1.69 2.55 2.45
C GLN A 137 1.98 3.74 1.53
N LYS A 138 2.62 4.77 2.09
CA LYS A 138 3.07 5.93 1.34
C LYS A 138 4.56 5.76 1.08
N ILE A 139 4.94 5.94 -0.17
CA ILE A 139 6.33 5.86 -0.61
C ILE A 139 6.72 7.23 -1.10
N ILE A 140 7.84 7.75 -0.59
CA ILE A 140 8.43 9.00 -1.07
C ILE A 140 9.75 8.65 -1.74
N LEU A 141 9.84 8.87 -3.04
CA LEU A 141 11.05 8.72 -3.83
C LEU A 141 11.77 10.06 -3.86
N THR A 142 13.09 10.04 -3.66
CA THR A 142 13.92 11.23 -3.62
C THR A 142 15.17 11.00 -4.46
N THR A 143 15.45 11.90 -5.39
CA THR A 143 16.71 11.96 -6.12
C THR A 143 17.35 13.32 -5.91
N SER A 144 18.63 13.35 -5.57
CA SER A 144 19.41 14.56 -5.31
C SER A 144 20.71 14.61 -6.10
N TRP A 145 21.19 15.80 -6.45
CA TRP A 145 22.47 16.00 -7.13
C TRP A 145 23.11 17.33 -6.71
N PRO A 146 24.45 17.42 -6.75
CA PRO A 146 25.15 18.65 -6.43
C PRO A 146 25.01 19.70 -7.54
N ILE A 147 24.75 20.95 -7.16
CA ILE A 147 24.80 22.13 -8.01
C ILE A 147 25.33 23.34 -7.23
N ALA A 148 26.40 23.96 -7.73
CA ALA A 148 26.98 25.20 -7.18
C ALA A 148 27.19 25.18 -5.65
N GLY A 149 27.70 24.07 -5.09
CA GLY A 149 28.01 23.93 -3.67
C GLY A 149 26.84 23.53 -2.76
N SER A 150 25.64 23.29 -3.31
CA SER A 150 24.48 22.74 -2.60
C SER A 150 23.91 21.53 -3.33
N ASN A 151 22.95 20.83 -2.73
CA ASN A 151 22.21 19.75 -3.40
C ASN A 151 20.84 20.25 -3.84
N SER A 152 20.51 20.03 -5.11
CA SER A 152 19.13 20.09 -5.60
C SER A 152 18.47 18.74 -5.41
N VAL A 153 17.15 18.76 -5.25
CA VAL A 153 16.35 17.56 -4.94
C VAL A 153 15.08 17.55 -5.79
N VAL A 154 14.71 16.38 -6.28
CA VAL A 154 13.39 16.07 -6.84
C VAL A 154 12.78 14.94 -6.02
N SER A 155 11.61 15.20 -5.43
CA SER A 155 10.85 14.21 -4.67
C SER A 155 9.48 13.97 -5.30
N SER A 156 9.03 12.72 -5.29
CA SER A 156 7.66 12.35 -5.63
C SER A 156 7.11 11.41 -4.58
N ALA A 157 5.81 11.53 -4.29
CA ALA A 157 5.12 10.63 -3.37
C ALA A 157 4.09 9.81 -4.15
N ARG A 158 3.97 8.53 -3.79
CA ARG A 158 2.91 7.65 -4.28
C ARG A 158 2.34 6.83 -3.13
N TYR A 159 1.06 6.48 -3.23
CA TYR A 159 0.43 5.52 -2.35
C TYR A 159 0.41 4.17 -3.04
N VAL A 160 0.70 3.12 -2.29
CA VAL A 160 0.63 1.74 -2.75
C VAL A 160 -0.28 0.96 -1.83
N THR A 161 -1.07 0.06 -2.41
CA THR A 161 -2.00 -0.78 -1.67
C THR A 161 -1.69 -2.24 -1.93
N ARG A 162 -2.02 -3.08 -0.95
CA ARG A 162 -2.00 -4.54 -1.13
C ARG A 162 -2.92 -4.92 -2.30
N TRP A 163 -2.38 -5.65 -3.27
CA TRP A 163 -2.98 -5.72 -4.62
C TRP A 163 -3.59 -7.08 -4.96
N ARG A 164 -3.04 -8.18 -4.43
CA ARG A 164 -3.60 -9.52 -4.64
C ARG A 164 -4.74 -9.78 -3.68
N ASN A 165 -5.75 -10.49 -4.18
CA ASN A 165 -6.86 -10.97 -3.38
C ASN A 165 -7.10 -12.44 -3.72
N LEU A 166 -7.14 -13.27 -2.70
CA LEU A 166 -7.28 -14.72 -2.77
C LEU A 166 -8.44 -15.13 -1.86
N VAL A 167 -9.05 -16.26 -2.19
CA VAL A 167 -10.28 -16.69 -1.55
C VAL A 167 -10.16 -18.12 -1.05
N PHE A 168 -10.51 -18.31 0.21
CA PHE A 168 -10.87 -19.61 0.76
C PHE A 168 -12.38 -19.77 0.70
N ARG A 169 -12.85 -20.81 0.01
CA ARG A 169 -14.27 -21.13 -0.11
C ARG A 169 -14.54 -22.54 0.39
N GLN A 170 -15.08 -22.66 1.59
CA GLN A 170 -15.54 -23.94 2.13
C GLN A 170 -17.00 -24.15 1.75
N THR A 171 -17.26 -25.17 0.94
CA THR A 171 -18.58 -25.48 0.38
C THR A 171 -19.22 -26.69 1.00
N ASP A 172 -18.50 -27.45 1.84
CA ASP A 172 -18.99 -28.70 2.42
C ASP A 172 -18.34 -28.97 3.79
N TRP A 173 -19.13 -29.60 4.68
CA TRP A 173 -18.77 -30.00 6.03
C TRP A 173 -19.07 -31.49 6.29
N SER A 174 -19.47 -32.26 5.27
CA SER A 174 -19.87 -33.67 5.41
C SER A 174 -18.75 -34.64 5.79
N GLY A 175 -17.49 -34.22 5.71
CA GLY A 175 -16.32 -35.03 6.07
C GLY A 175 -16.14 -35.26 7.58
N GLY A 176 -16.88 -34.52 8.40
CA GLY A 176 -16.89 -34.65 9.87
C GLY A 176 -15.80 -33.86 10.59
N SER A 177 -15.87 -33.91 11.93
CA SER A 177 -14.95 -33.24 12.85
C SER A 177 -13.61 -33.97 13.01
N GLY A 178 -12.65 -33.33 13.68
CA GLY A 178 -11.35 -33.91 14.06
C GLY A 178 -10.17 -33.47 13.20
N GLN A 179 -10.36 -32.46 12.34
CA GLN A 179 -9.26 -31.85 11.58
C GLN A 179 -8.92 -30.48 12.15
N GLU A 180 -7.91 -30.40 13.03
CA GLU A 180 -7.46 -29.10 13.54
C GLU A 180 -6.72 -28.28 12.48
N GLY A 181 -5.97 -28.91 11.56
CA GLY A 181 -5.12 -28.23 10.56
C GLY A 181 -3.63 -28.21 10.95
N PRO A 182 -2.79 -27.37 10.32
CA PRO A 182 -3.12 -26.47 9.22
C PRO A 182 -3.42 -27.22 7.92
N VAL A 183 -4.36 -26.70 7.12
CA VAL A 183 -4.68 -27.21 5.78
C VAL A 183 -4.41 -26.13 4.75
N SER A 184 -3.70 -26.50 3.68
CA SER A 184 -3.43 -25.64 2.52
C SER A 184 -4.52 -25.75 1.45
N GLU A 185 -5.26 -26.86 1.45
CA GLU A 185 -6.37 -27.12 0.55
C GLU A 185 -7.64 -27.39 1.36
N LEU A 186 -8.73 -26.74 0.96
CA LEU A 186 -10.01 -26.92 1.59
C LEU A 186 -10.57 -28.29 1.22
N ASN A 187 -11.03 -29.00 2.23
CA ASN A 187 -11.74 -30.26 2.07
C ASN A 187 -13.08 -30.18 2.82
N THR A 188 -13.75 -31.33 2.95
CA THR A 188 -15.08 -31.40 3.56
C THR A 188 -15.04 -31.53 5.10
N ARG A 189 -13.87 -31.46 5.72
CA ARG A 189 -13.68 -31.63 7.17
C ARG A 189 -13.58 -30.29 7.89
N PHE A 190 -13.73 -30.37 9.21
CA PHE A 190 -13.61 -29.24 10.11
C PHE A 190 -13.04 -29.72 11.45
N ALA A 191 -12.73 -28.78 12.34
CA ALA A 191 -12.08 -29.11 13.59
C ALA A 191 -13.05 -29.67 14.63
N SER A 192 -14.08 -28.90 14.97
CA SER A 192 -15.09 -29.33 15.94
C SER A 192 -16.47 -28.74 15.63
N ALA A 193 -17.50 -29.44 16.09
CA ALA A 193 -18.90 -29.05 15.95
C ALA A 193 -19.65 -29.38 17.23
N THR A 194 -20.64 -28.57 17.57
CA THR A 194 -21.55 -28.79 18.68
C THR A 194 -22.95 -28.42 18.21
N SER A 195 -23.90 -29.35 18.33
CA SER A 195 -25.31 -29.13 17.99
C SER A 195 -25.55 -28.56 16.58
N VAL A 196 -24.78 -29.02 15.59
CA VAL A 196 -24.98 -28.71 14.17
C VAL A 196 -25.11 -30.01 13.36
N ASN A 197 -25.82 -29.93 12.24
CA ASN A 197 -26.00 -31.02 11.30
C ASN A 197 -25.20 -30.75 10.03
N THR A 198 -24.30 -31.69 9.71
CA THR A 198 -23.43 -31.68 8.52
C THR A 198 -23.60 -32.94 7.68
N ASN A 199 -24.64 -33.74 7.92
CA ASN A 199 -24.81 -35.06 7.28
C ASN A 199 -25.14 -34.97 5.78
N THR A 200 -25.60 -33.80 5.33
CA THR A 200 -25.89 -33.55 3.92
C THR A 200 -24.72 -32.78 3.30
N SER A 201 -24.13 -33.34 2.24
CA SER A 201 -23.07 -32.66 1.51
C SER A 201 -23.53 -31.30 1.03
N GLY A 202 -22.69 -30.29 1.25
CA GLY A 202 -22.96 -28.91 0.87
C GLY A 202 -23.94 -28.17 1.77
N SER A 203 -24.22 -28.71 2.96
CA SER A 203 -25.20 -28.12 3.87
C SER A 203 -24.74 -28.18 5.32
N LEU A 204 -24.69 -27.01 5.94
CA LEU A 204 -24.54 -26.85 7.37
C LEU A 204 -25.83 -26.26 7.94
N LYS A 205 -26.43 -26.96 8.90
CA LYS A 205 -27.68 -26.55 9.55
C LYS A 205 -27.58 -26.63 11.08
N PRO A 206 -28.41 -25.90 11.82
CA PRO A 206 -28.64 -26.16 13.24
C PRO A 206 -29.07 -27.62 13.48
N ALA A 207 -28.69 -28.23 14.60
CA ALA A 207 -29.31 -29.48 15.05
C ALA A 207 -30.68 -29.19 15.71
N ILE A 208 -31.57 -30.18 15.74
CA ILE A 208 -32.95 -30.04 16.24
C ILE A 208 -32.94 -29.63 17.73
N GLY A 209 -33.65 -28.55 18.07
CA GLY A 209 -34.09 -28.23 19.44
C GLY A 209 -33.09 -27.51 20.35
N THR A 210 -31.94 -27.03 19.84
CA THR A 210 -30.82 -26.59 20.71
C THR A 210 -30.24 -25.21 20.40
N CYS A 211 -30.67 -24.56 19.34
CA CYS A 211 -29.99 -23.37 18.79
C CYS A 211 -30.86 -22.12 18.96
N SER A 212 -30.98 -21.61 20.18
CA SER A 212 -31.70 -20.35 20.44
C SER A 212 -30.93 -19.43 21.39
N GLY A 213 -30.94 -18.12 21.11
CA GLY A 213 -30.59 -17.08 22.10
C GLY A 213 -29.15 -16.56 22.06
N ALA A 214 -28.53 -16.42 20.88
CA ALA A 214 -27.15 -15.94 20.70
C ALA A 214 -26.06 -16.66 21.54
N SER A 215 -26.39 -17.80 22.13
CA SER A 215 -25.50 -18.67 22.89
C SER A 215 -24.57 -19.46 21.96
N GLU A 216 -23.34 -19.74 22.37
CA GLU A 216 -22.39 -20.65 21.68
C GLU A 216 -22.82 -22.14 21.78
N ASN A 217 -24.12 -22.42 21.71
CA ASN A 217 -24.69 -23.77 21.85
C ASN A 217 -24.68 -24.55 20.53
N CYS A 218 -24.72 -23.84 19.40
CA CYS A 218 -24.68 -24.41 18.06
C CYS A 218 -23.54 -23.79 17.27
N VAL A 219 -22.41 -24.49 17.31
CA VAL A 219 -21.13 -23.95 16.86
C VAL A 219 -20.44 -24.93 15.94
N LEU A 220 -19.85 -24.39 14.88
CA LEU A 220 -18.86 -25.09 14.08
C LEU A 220 -17.57 -24.28 14.09
N ILE A 221 -16.46 -24.95 14.37
CA ILE A 221 -15.13 -24.37 14.28
C ILE A 221 -14.43 -25.00 13.08
N SER A 222 -13.96 -24.15 12.17
CA SER A 222 -13.22 -24.59 10.99
C SER A 222 -11.88 -25.23 11.36
N SER A 223 -11.31 -25.99 10.43
CA SER A 223 -9.87 -26.29 10.44
C SER A 223 -9.07 -24.98 10.38
N VAL A 224 -7.83 -25.03 10.80
CA VAL A 224 -6.86 -23.94 10.60
C VAL A 224 -6.46 -23.92 9.14
N PHE A 225 -6.70 -22.80 8.47
CA PHE A 225 -6.31 -22.60 7.07
C PHE A 225 -4.95 -21.93 7.01
N ASP A 226 -4.05 -22.50 6.19
CA ASP A 226 -2.75 -21.91 5.88
C ASP A 226 -2.84 -21.11 4.59
N THR A 227 -2.57 -19.80 4.67
CA THR A 227 -2.50 -18.93 3.49
C THR A 227 -1.30 -19.23 2.60
N GLY A 228 -0.28 -19.95 3.11
CA GLY A 228 0.99 -20.16 2.44
C GLY A 228 1.88 -18.92 2.40
N SER A 229 1.40 -17.77 2.88
CA SER A 229 2.19 -16.54 2.98
C SER A 229 3.10 -16.61 4.21
N ALA A 230 4.38 -16.90 3.99
CA ALA A 230 5.36 -17.03 5.08
C ALA A 230 5.49 -15.76 5.94
N SER A 231 5.30 -14.59 5.34
CA SER A 231 5.32 -13.28 6.01
C SER A 231 3.92 -12.80 6.44
N GLY A 232 2.91 -13.68 6.35
CA GLY A 232 1.55 -13.41 6.76
C GLY A 232 0.67 -12.76 5.69
N ALA A 233 -0.63 -12.78 5.95
CA ALA A 233 -1.70 -12.30 5.08
C ALA A 233 -2.55 -11.24 5.79
N GLY A 234 -3.21 -10.40 5.01
CA GLY A 234 -4.23 -9.47 5.48
C GLY A 234 -5.61 -10.04 5.19
N PHE A 235 -6.44 -10.21 6.21
CA PHE A 235 -7.79 -10.74 6.03
C PHE A 235 -8.77 -9.58 5.79
N ASN A 236 -9.54 -9.68 4.70
CA ASN A 236 -10.30 -8.55 4.17
C ASN A 236 -11.78 -8.64 4.56
N THR A 237 -12.43 -9.73 4.13
CA THR A 237 -13.86 -9.91 4.29
C THR A 237 -14.22 -11.37 4.47
N LEU A 238 -15.27 -11.65 5.24
CA LEU A 238 -15.93 -12.93 5.30
C LEU A 238 -17.37 -12.76 4.80
N LEU A 239 -17.85 -13.69 3.99
CA LEU A 239 -19.26 -13.77 3.62
C LEU A 239 -19.71 -15.23 3.61
N TRP A 240 -21.01 -15.45 3.69
CA TRP A 240 -21.57 -16.78 3.58
C TRP A 240 -22.76 -16.77 2.61
N GLN A 241 -23.03 -17.92 2.01
CA GLN A 241 -24.18 -18.11 1.13
C GLN A 241 -25.04 -19.25 1.63
N GLY A 242 -26.34 -19.16 1.38
CA GLY A 242 -27.32 -20.15 1.78
C GLY A 242 -28.71 -19.55 1.93
N THR A 243 -29.57 -20.20 2.70
CA THR A 243 -30.96 -19.80 2.92
C THR A 243 -31.16 -19.37 4.37
N GLN A 244 -31.76 -18.20 4.57
CA GLN A 244 -32.18 -17.69 5.87
C GLN A 244 -33.63 -17.24 5.80
N THR A 245 -34.55 -18.07 6.29
CA THR A 245 -35.97 -17.75 6.46
C THR A 245 -36.30 -17.36 7.90
N GLY A 246 -35.39 -17.65 8.84
CA GLY A 246 -35.46 -17.23 10.24
C GLY A 246 -34.19 -17.57 11.00
N GLY A 247 -33.99 -16.93 12.17
CA GLY A 247 -32.75 -17.07 12.93
C GLY A 247 -31.63 -16.14 12.44
N ASN A 248 -30.42 -16.30 12.96
CA ASN A 248 -29.22 -15.52 12.66
C ASN A 248 -27.98 -16.40 12.50
N VAL A 249 -27.06 -15.97 11.62
CA VAL A 249 -25.70 -16.51 11.53
C VAL A 249 -24.74 -15.48 12.05
N ARG A 250 -23.86 -15.89 12.97
CA ARG A 250 -22.80 -15.04 13.51
C ARG A 250 -21.45 -15.70 13.26
N PHE A 251 -20.44 -14.88 13.00
CA PHE A 251 -19.08 -15.35 12.79
C PHE A 251 -18.15 -14.73 13.82
N ARG A 252 -17.12 -15.48 14.19
CA ARG A 252 -15.92 -14.96 14.83
C ARG A 252 -14.70 -15.48 14.08
N ILE A 253 -13.67 -14.67 13.99
CA ILE A 253 -12.43 -15.03 13.30
C ILE A 253 -11.29 -14.97 14.32
N ALA A 254 -10.34 -15.88 14.16
CA ALA A 254 -9.09 -15.88 14.88
C ALA A 254 -7.96 -16.09 13.86
N THR A 255 -6.90 -15.32 13.98
CA THR A 255 -5.71 -15.42 13.14
C THR A 255 -4.48 -15.55 14.01
N SER A 256 -3.43 -16.12 13.44
CA SER A 256 -2.17 -16.37 14.15
C SER A 256 -1.03 -16.53 13.13
N ASP A 257 0.17 -16.11 13.49
CA ASP A 257 1.40 -16.41 12.75
C ASP A 257 1.92 -17.84 13.03
N ASN A 258 1.41 -18.48 14.08
CA ASN A 258 1.75 -19.83 14.49
C ASN A 258 0.59 -20.81 14.21
N SER A 259 0.92 -21.97 13.62
CA SER A 259 -0.04 -23.02 13.26
C SER A 259 -0.76 -23.64 14.45
N GLY A 260 -0.22 -23.51 15.67
CA GLY A 260 -0.85 -23.95 16.91
C GLY A 260 -1.77 -22.91 17.57
N GLY A 261 -1.84 -21.69 17.05
CA GLY A 261 -2.48 -20.55 17.70
C GLY A 261 -1.48 -19.65 18.45
N PRO A 262 -1.95 -18.66 19.22
CA PRO A 262 -3.21 -18.67 19.95
C PRO A 262 -4.45 -18.35 19.10
N TRP A 263 -5.54 -19.09 19.31
CA TRP A 263 -6.83 -18.87 18.62
C TRP A 263 -7.74 -17.95 19.43
N ILE A 264 -7.44 -16.64 19.40
CA ILE A 264 -8.20 -15.63 20.13
C ILE A 264 -9.27 -15.03 19.20
N TYR A 265 -10.53 -15.17 19.59
CA TYR A 265 -11.66 -14.59 18.87
C TYR A 265 -11.98 -13.19 19.42
N SER A 266 -11.20 -12.19 19.00
CA SER A 266 -11.29 -10.82 19.50
C SER A 266 -12.37 -9.96 18.85
N ASP A 267 -12.89 -10.39 17.69
CA ASP A 267 -13.92 -9.65 16.95
C ASP A 267 -15.28 -9.63 17.69
N PRO A 268 -16.05 -8.53 17.58
CA PRO A 268 -17.41 -8.47 18.09
C PRO A 268 -18.32 -9.49 17.39
N LEU A 269 -19.24 -10.07 18.14
CA LEU A 269 -20.17 -11.08 17.63
C LEU A 269 -21.31 -10.43 16.83
N VAL A 270 -21.13 -10.28 15.52
CA VAL A 270 -22.09 -9.64 14.62
C VAL A 270 -22.91 -10.68 13.85
N ALA A 271 -24.21 -10.48 13.76
CA ALA A 271 -25.09 -11.27 12.90
C ALA A 271 -25.05 -10.74 11.47
N ILE A 272 -24.86 -11.63 10.49
CA ILE A 272 -24.78 -11.28 9.07
C ILE A 272 -25.74 -12.12 8.24
N GLY A 273 -26.42 -11.48 7.29
CA GLY A 273 -27.30 -12.17 6.34
C GLY A 273 -26.53 -12.87 5.22
N PRO A 274 -27.19 -13.75 4.45
CA PRO A 274 -26.57 -14.40 3.30
C PRO A 274 -26.16 -13.34 2.28
N ASN A 275 -25.04 -13.58 1.59
CA ASN A 275 -24.45 -12.69 0.59
C ASN A 275 -24.07 -11.29 1.11
N THR A 276 -24.03 -11.09 2.43
CA THR A 276 -23.56 -9.85 3.05
C THR A 276 -22.12 -10.02 3.49
N GLN A 277 -21.27 -9.07 3.13
CA GLN A 277 -19.85 -9.09 3.50
C GLN A 277 -19.66 -8.52 4.91
N LEU A 278 -19.04 -9.31 5.77
CA LEU A 278 -18.47 -8.87 7.03
C LEU A 278 -17.05 -8.39 6.78
N ARG A 279 -16.78 -7.12 7.05
CA ARG A 279 -15.40 -6.59 7.03
C ARG A 279 -14.64 -7.13 8.23
N ILE A 280 -13.44 -7.65 7.98
CA ILE A 280 -12.54 -8.14 9.02
C ILE A 280 -11.64 -6.99 9.47
N SER A 281 -11.40 -6.88 10.77
CA SER A 281 -10.54 -5.85 11.32
C SER A 281 -9.07 -6.14 11.05
N GLN A 282 -8.46 -5.35 10.15
CA GLN A 282 -7.02 -5.46 9.87
C GLN A 282 -6.14 -4.99 11.04
N LEU A 283 -6.70 -4.38 12.09
CA LEU A 283 -5.95 -4.06 13.31
C LEU A 283 -5.58 -5.32 14.10
N GLN A 284 -6.37 -6.39 13.98
CA GLN A 284 -6.20 -7.64 14.73
C GLN A 284 -5.84 -8.83 13.85
N HIS A 285 -6.14 -8.75 12.54
CA HIS A 285 -6.03 -9.85 11.59
C HIS A 285 -5.16 -9.45 10.38
N ASN A 286 -3.96 -8.93 10.65
CA ASN A 286 -3.02 -8.52 9.60
C ASN A 286 -1.63 -9.08 9.83
N ASN A 287 -1.05 -9.58 8.74
CA ASN A 287 0.23 -10.29 8.69
C ASN A 287 0.27 -11.56 9.52
N ASP A 288 -0.89 -12.21 9.64
CA ASP A 288 -1.00 -13.55 10.19
C ASP A 288 -1.07 -14.56 9.06
N ARG A 289 -0.37 -15.68 9.21
CA ARG A 289 -0.31 -16.72 8.18
C ARG A 289 -1.53 -17.64 8.24
N TYR A 290 -2.03 -17.92 9.43
CA TYR A 290 -3.06 -18.90 9.68
C TYR A 290 -4.36 -18.23 10.12
N VAL A 291 -5.48 -18.79 9.68
CA VAL A 291 -6.82 -18.29 10.02
C VAL A 291 -7.76 -19.43 10.35
N ARG A 292 -8.66 -19.15 11.28
CA ARG A 292 -9.72 -20.05 11.70
C ARG A 292 -10.99 -19.24 11.89
N TYR A 293 -12.11 -19.75 11.40
CA TYR A 293 -13.41 -19.14 11.64
C TYR A 293 -14.24 -20.02 12.58
N LYS A 294 -15.09 -19.38 13.36
CA LYS A 294 -16.12 -19.99 14.19
C LYS A 294 -17.47 -19.49 13.70
N ILE A 295 -18.36 -20.42 13.38
CA ILE A 295 -19.75 -20.14 13.01
C ILE A 295 -20.63 -20.42 14.22
N ILE A 296 -21.50 -19.49 14.56
CA ILE A 296 -22.52 -19.65 15.60
C ILE A 296 -23.89 -19.51 14.92
N LEU A 297 -24.70 -20.55 15.03
CA LEU A 297 -26.04 -20.60 14.44
C LEU A 297 -27.09 -20.38 15.52
N ASP A 298 -28.06 -19.51 15.23
CA ASP A 298 -29.21 -19.22 16.09
C ASP A 298 -30.47 -19.42 15.24
N GLY A 299 -31.23 -20.49 15.44
CA GLY A 299 -32.37 -20.85 14.58
C GLY A 299 -32.59 -22.36 14.48
N ASP A 300 -33.63 -22.75 13.76
CA ASP A 300 -34.04 -24.16 13.65
C ASP A 300 -33.54 -24.80 12.34
N THR A 301 -33.66 -26.13 12.24
CA THR A 301 -33.23 -26.92 11.07
C THR A 301 -33.84 -26.48 9.73
N ASN A 302 -34.99 -25.82 9.76
CA ASN A 302 -35.71 -25.37 8.56
C ASN A 302 -35.53 -23.87 8.29
N SER A 303 -35.01 -23.12 9.26
CA SER A 303 -34.92 -21.66 9.17
C SER A 303 -33.61 -21.20 8.56
N LEU A 304 -32.57 -22.03 8.66
CA LEU A 304 -31.21 -21.66 8.29
C LEU A 304 -30.48 -22.82 7.61
N THR A 305 -29.81 -22.52 6.50
CA THR A 305 -28.88 -23.43 5.84
C THR A 305 -27.72 -22.63 5.28
N ILE A 306 -26.50 -23.03 5.62
CA ILE A 306 -25.27 -22.48 5.05
C ILE A 306 -24.75 -23.48 4.00
N ASN A 307 -24.47 -22.97 2.81
CA ASN A 307 -23.94 -23.72 1.67
C ASN A 307 -22.47 -23.38 1.42
N ASP A 308 -22.09 -22.13 1.63
CA ASP A 308 -20.73 -21.64 1.38
C ASP A 308 -20.29 -20.70 2.49
N VAL A 309 -19.04 -20.83 2.92
CA VAL A 309 -18.31 -19.81 3.67
C VAL A 309 -17.11 -19.38 2.84
N ILE A 310 -17.05 -18.08 2.56
CA ILE A 310 -16.09 -17.47 1.66
C ILE A 310 -15.30 -16.43 2.46
N LEU A 311 -14.01 -16.70 2.64
CA LEU A 311 -13.06 -15.83 3.31
C LEU A 311 -12.10 -15.24 2.27
N ASN A 312 -11.98 -13.92 2.27
CA ASN A 312 -11.17 -13.17 1.34
C ASN A 312 -9.93 -12.61 2.04
N TRP A 313 -8.76 -12.75 1.44
CA TRP A 313 -7.49 -12.37 2.03
C TRP A 313 -6.46 -11.97 0.98
N SER A 314 -5.45 -11.23 1.42
CA SER A 314 -4.38 -10.71 0.57
C SER A 314 -3.02 -11.18 1.07
N PRO A 315 -2.15 -11.78 0.21
CA PRO A 315 -0.77 -12.13 0.55
C PRO A 315 0.13 -10.89 0.67
#